data_AF-P09945-F1
#
_entry.id   AF-P09945-F1
#
_cell.length_a   1.000
_cell.length_b   1.000
_cell.length_c   1.000
_cell.angle_alpha   90.00
_cell.angle_beta   90.00
_cell.angle_gamma   90.00
#
_symmetry.space_group_name_H-M   'P 1'
#
loop_
_entity.id
_entity.type
_entity.pdbx_description
1 polymer ?
#
loop_
_entity_poly.entity_id
_entity_poly.type
_entity_poly.pdbx_seq_one_letter_code
_entity_poly.pdbx_strand_id
1 'polypeptide(L)' 'AICVSQAITYTDCTESGQNLCLCEGSNVCGKGNKCILGSNGKGNQCVTGEGTPNPESHNNGDFEEIPEEYLQ' A
#
# COMPACT_ATOMS: atom_id res chain seq x y z
N ALA A 1 28.86 -7.16 3.01
CA ALA A 1 27.41 -7.39 3.09
C ALA A 1 26.73 -6.44 2.12
N ILE A 2 25.93 -6.95 1.17
CA ILE A 2 25.08 -6.10 0.33
C ILE A 2 23.75 -5.98 1.08
N CYS A 3 23.46 -4.82 1.63
CA CYS A 3 22.15 -4.56 2.24
C CYS A 3 21.17 -4.21 1.12
N VAL A 4 20.38 -5.18 0.67
CA VAL A 4 19.20 -4.92 -0.15
C VAL A 4 18.09 -4.43 0.77
N SER A 5 17.91 -3.12 0.85
CA SER A 5 16.72 -2.53 1.46
C SER A 5 15.57 -2.68 0.46
N GLN A 6 14.59 -3.52 0.78
CA GLN A 6 13.36 -3.59 0.00
C GLN A 6 12.67 -2.23 0.08
N ALA A 7 12.58 -1.52 -1.05
CA ALA A 7 11.88 -0.26 -1.11
C ALA A 7 10.37 -0.54 -1.06
N ILE A 8 9.73 -0.21 0.06
CA ILE A 8 8.27 -0.27 0.17
C ILE A 8 7.72 0.81 -0.76
N THR A 9 7.00 0.38 -1.79
CA THR A 9 6.32 1.28 -2.71
C THR A 9 4.89 1.46 -2.25
N TYR A 10 4.53 2.67 -1.85
CA TYR A 10 3.15 3.01 -1.50
C TYR A 10 2.36 3.31 -2.76
N THR A 11 1.20 2.68 -2.92
CA THR A 11 0.25 2.90 -4.00
C THR A 11 -0.96 3.69 -3.50
N ASP A 12 -1.76 4.22 -4.42
CA ASP A 12 -3.01 4.92 -4.12
C ASP A 12 -3.97 4.05 -3.29
N CYS A 13 -4.64 4.68 -2.31
CA CYS A 13 -5.69 4.01 -1.55
C CYS A 13 -6.85 3.64 -2.47
N THR A 14 -7.32 2.40 -2.40
CA THR A 14 -8.45 1.90 -3.22
C THR A 14 -9.78 1.97 -2.48
N GLU A 15 -9.76 2.03 -1.15
CA GLU A 15 -10.95 2.05 -0.31
C GLU A 15 -10.84 3.05 0.85
N SER A 16 -11.99 3.63 1.23
CA SER A 16 -12.09 4.45 2.45
C SER A 16 -11.89 3.60 3.70
N GLY A 17 -11.14 4.13 4.66
CA GLY A 17 -10.72 3.44 5.87
C GLY A 17 -9.31 2.86 5.80
N GLN A 18 -8.66 2.87 4.62
CA GLN A 18 -7.32 2.32 4.48
C GLN A 18 -6.22 3.23 5.06
N ASN A 19 -5.06 2.67 5.39
CA ASN A 19 -3.83 3.39 5.66
C ASN A 19 -2.64 2.73 4.96
N LEU A 20 -1.44 3.29 5.13
CA LEU A 20 -0.23 2.87 4.43
C LEU A 20 -0.43 2.87 2.91
N CYS A 21 -1.09 3.91 2.39
CA CYS A 21 -1.34 4.15 0.97
C CYS A 21 -1.33 5.66 0.69
N LEU A 22 -1.18 6.03 -0.59
CA LEU A 22 -1.24 7.42 -1.04
C LEU A 22 -2.70 7.90 -1.00
N CYS A 23 -2.97 8.91 -0.18
CA CYS A 23 -4.32 9.41 0.07
C CYS A 23 -4.48 10.84 -0.46
N GLU A 24 -3.83 11.81 0.19
CA GLU A 24 -3.94 13.23 -0.17
C GLU A 24 -2.93 13.57 -1.27
N GLY A 25 -3.32 13.35 -2.52
CA GLY A 25 -2.39 13.38 -3.65
C GLY A 25 -1.40 12.23 -3.52
N SER A 26 -0.10 12.52 -3.60
CA SER A 26 0.97 11.51 -3.47
C SER A 26 1.54 11.40 -2.05
N ASN A 27 0.75 11.75 -1.03
CA ASN A 27 1.17 11.66 0.37
C ASN A 27 0.64 10.39 1.04
N VAL A 28 1.53 9.68 1.73
CA VAL A 28 1.20 8.46 2.46
C VAL A 28 0.34 8.78 3.69
N CYS A 29 -0.82 8.13 3.80
CA CYS A 29 -1.63 8.15 5.01
C CYS A 29 -1.11 7.08 5.98
N GLY A 30 -0.23 7.46 6.91
CA GLY A 30 0.47 6.53 7.80
C GLY A 30 -0.38 5.81 8.84
N LYS A 31 0.27 4.95 9.64
CA LYS A 31 -0.36 4.28 10.80
C LYS A 31 -0.94 5.30 11.79
N GLY A 32 -2.05 4.93 12.43
CA GLY A 32 -2.81 5.81 13.33
C GLY A 32 -3.71 6.81 12.61
N ASN A 33 -3.68 6.82 11.27
CA ASN A 33 -4.61 7.54 10.42
C ASN A 33 -5.37 6.56 9.51
N LYS A 34 -6.39 7.10 8.82
CA LYS A 34 -7.15 6.43 7.78
C LYS A 34 -7.49 7.41 6.66
N CYS A 35 -7.50 6.92 5.42
CA CYS A 35 -7.89 7.66 4.24
C CYS A 35 -9.40 7.64 4.07
N ILE A 36 -10.00 8.79 3.81
CA ILE A 36 -11.39 8.93 3.38
C ILE A 36 -11.35 9.30 1.90
N LEU A 37 -11.79 8.39 1.03
CA LEU A 37 -11.87 8.67 -0.40
C LEU A 37 -12.92 9.75 -0.65
N GLY A 38 -12.50 10.77 -1.39
CA GLY A 38 -13.38 11.84 -1.81
C GLY A 38 -14.41 11.32 -2.81
N SER A 39 -15.63 11.85 -2.73
CA SER A 39 -16.69 11.61 -3.72
C SER A 39 -17.05 12.91 -4.43
N ASN A 40 -17.51 12.83 -5.67
CA ASN A 40 -18.04 13.97 -6.45
C ASN A 40 -17.07 15.17 -6.56
N GLY A 41 -15.81 14.91 -6.90
CA GLY A 41 -14.81 15.96 -7.12
C GLY A 41 -14.21 16.56 -5.85
N LYS A 42 -14.59 16.08 -4.66
CA LYS A 42 -13.83 16.34 -3.44
C LYS A 42 -12.57 15.49 -3.45
N GLY A 43 -11.46 16.07 -3.00
CA GLY A 43 -10.21 15.33 -2.79
C GLY A 43 -10.33 14.34 -1.63
N ASN A 44 -9.45 13.34 -1.64
CA ASN A 44 -9.28 12.41 -0.53
C ASN A 44 -8.77 13.15 0.71
N GLN A 45 -9.04 12.61 1.89
CA GLN A 45 -8.58 13.20 3.16
C GLN A 45 -7.97 12.13 4.07
N CYS A 46 -6.79 12.38 4.61
CA CYS A 46 -6.17 11.51 5.61
C CYS A 46 -6.47 12.06 7.00
N VAL A 47 -7.27 11.32 7.77
CA VAL A 47 -7.74 11.76 9.10
C VAL A 47 -7.23 10.83 10.18
N THR A 48 -7.05 11.35 11.39
CA THR A 48 -6.66 10.54 12.55
C THR A 48 -7.71 9.48 12.87
N GLY A 49 -7.27 8.26 13.11
CA GLY A 49 -8.09 7.10 13.41
C GLY A 49 -7.44 5.79 12.96
N GLU A 50 -7.83 4.66 13.55
CA GLU A 50 -7.35 3.36 13.05
C GLU A 50 -7.86 3.10 11.64
N GLY A 51 -6.92 2.79 10.75
CA GLY A 51 -7.17 2.37 9.38
C GLY A 51 -6.59 0.99 9.10
N THR A 52 -7.11 0.34 8.07
CA THR A 52 -6.64 -0.97 7.63
C THR A 52 -5.53 -0.80 6.60
N PRO A 53 -4.37 -1.47 6.71
CA PRO A 53 -3.31 -1.34 5.71
C PRO A 53 -3.80 -1.68 4.31
N ASN A 54 -3.41 -0.87 3.31
CA ASN A 54 -3.67 -1.20 1.92
C ASN A 54 -3.00 -2.54 1.59
N PRO A 55 -3.74 -3.51 1.02
CA PRO A 55 -3.14 -4.78 0.63
C PRO A 55 -1.95 -4.52 -0.30
N GLU A 56 -0.80 -5.07 0.06
CA GLU A 56 0.38 -4.99 -0.78
C GLU A 56 0.07 -5.64 -2.13
N SER A 57 0.29 -4.89 -3.22
CA SER A 57 0.33 -5.45 -4.56
C SER A 57 1.65 -6.22 -4.71
N HIS A 58 1.73 -7.39 -4.08
CA HIS A 58 2.79 -8.33 -4.41
C HIS A 58 2.47 -8.88 -5.80
N ASN A 59 3.24 -8.46 -6.80
CA ASN A 59 3.32 -9.11 -8.11
C ASN A 59 3.97 -10.51 -7.95
N ASN A 60 3.36 -11.39 -7.17
CA ASN A 60 3.79 -12.79 -7.07
C ASN A 60 3.52 -13.57 -8.36
N GLY A 61 2.82 -12.97 -9.34
CA GLY A 61 2.46 -13.62 -10.60
C GLY A 61 3.48 -13.49 -11.73
N ASP A 62 4.59 -12.76 -11.55
CA ASP A 62 5.56 -12.49 -12.63
C ASP A 62 6.88 -13.26 -12.46
N PHE A 63 6.92 -14.22 -11.55
CA PHE A 63 8.05 -15.15 -11.44
C PHE A 63 7.72 -16.42 -12.22
N GLU A 64 8.56 -16.73 -13.21
CA GLU A 64 8.56 -18.04 -13.87
C GLU A 64 8.72 -19.13 -12.80
N GLU A 65 7.96 -20.22 -12.93
CA GLU A 65 7.90 -21.30 -11.93
C GLU A 65 9.31 -21.86 -11.72
N ILE A 66 9.91 -21.58 -10.57
CA ILE A 66 11.24 -22.09 -10.25
C ILE A 66 11.13 -23.58 -9.87
N PRO A 67 12.11 -24.42 -10.28
CA PRO A 67 12.07 -25.85 -10.00
C PRO A 67 11.90 -26.14 -8.50
N GLU A 68 11.10 -27.17 -8.18
CA GLU A 68 10.72 -27.52 -6.81
C GLU A 68 11.92 -27.73 -5.87
N GLU A 69 13.08 -28.11 -6.40
CA GLU A 69 14.34 -28.25 -5.63
C GLU A 69 14.85 -26.93 -5.01
N TYR A 70 14.37 -25.79 -5.49
CA TYR A 70 14.69 -24.45 -4.96
C TYR A 70 13.63 -23.92 -4.00
N LEU A 71 12.45 -24.54 -3.95
CA LEU A 71 11.38 -24.23 -3.00
C LEU A 71 11.55 -25.15 -1.78
N GLN A 72 12.47 -24.76 -0.89
CA GLN A 72 12.79 -25.50 0.35
C GLN A 72 11.59 -25.77 1.24
#